data_AF-A0A7S4D8H8-F1
#
_entry.id   AF-A0A7S4D8H8-F1
#
_cell.length_a   1.000
_cell.length_b   1.000
_cell.length_c   1.000
_cell.angle_alpha   90.00
_cell.angle_beta   90.00
_cell.angle_gamma   90.00
#
_symmetry.space_group_name_H-M   'P 1'
#
loop_
_entity.id
_entity.type
_entity.pdbx_description
1 polymer ?
#
loop_
_entity_poly.entity_id
_entity_poly.type
_entity_poly.pdbx_seq_one_letter_code
_entity_poly.pdbx_strand_id
1 'polypeptide(L)'
;MYSDDLSRKTHSPQGAGSFDGQTGKSRKDDPSLPNAWGPYYDTNHLNYLTVEGDYAYCSQRGLSSLTKVDMRTNEKIWTLGGFESDFIIYDINGNPYSTARTSETKKNGPWNHQHKFQHLGMGFFSLYDNNVGVGHEPLAKPWGVGSRNLILYVNEEAREAWEVFSHAVGDSSMSYGGTDPLPSANVLATSYVDWVHPAD
;
A
#
# COMPACT_ATOMS: atom_id res chain seq x y z
N MET A 1 7.08 48.53 -6.18
CA MET A 1 7.39 48.17 -4.77
C MET A 1 6.08 47.94 -4.07
N TYR A 2 5.61 46.69 -4.04
CA TYR A 2 4.51 46.25 -3.19
C TYR A 2 5.10 45.11 -2.33
N SER A 3 5.03 45.28 -1.02
CA SER A 3 5.51 44.31 -0.04
C SER A 3 4.36 43.33 0.26
N ASP A 4 4.46 42.13 -0.29
CA ASP A 4 3.54 41.04 0.05
C ASP A 4 4.04 40.34 1.32
N ASP A 5 3.43 40.72 2.45
CA ASP A 5 3.44 39.94 3.68
C ASP A 5 2.48 38.74 3.50
N LEU A 6 3.04 37.61 3.04
CA LEU A 6 2.36 36.32 3.01
C LEU A 6 2.73 35.49 4.25
N SER A 7 2.44 35.98 5.44
CA SER A 7 2.34 35.14 6.64
C SER A 7 1.05 34.31 6.63
N ARG A 8 0.93 33.38 5.68
CA ARG A 8 -0.07 32.30 5.75
C ARG A 8 0.30 31.38 6.91
N LYS A 9 -0.35 31.60 8.06
CA LYS A 9 -0.48 30.57 9.09
C LYS A 9 -1.16 29.36 8.47
N THR A 10 -0.39 28.31 8.20
CA THR A 10 -0.94 27.01 7.88
C THR A 10 -1.65 26.51 9.14
N HIS A 11 -2.99 26.56 9.14
CA HIS A 11 -3.75 25.71 10.02
C HIS A 11 -3.52 24.28 9.55
N SER A 12 -2.59 23.58 10.20
CA SER A 12 -2.60 22.13 10.22
C SER A 12 -4.01 21.71 10.61
N PRO A 13 -4.70 20.85 9.84
CA PRO A 13 -5.96 20.29 10.30
C PRO A 13 -5.61 19.44 11.52
N GLN A 14 -5.82 20.01 12.70
CA GLN A 14 -5.85 19.23 13.93
C GLN A 14 -6.94 18.19 13.73
N GLY A 15 -6.53 16.93 13.83
CA GLY A 15 -7.26 15.77 13.34
C GLY A 15 -8.75 15.85 13.62
N ALA A 16 -9.55 15.47 12.63
CA ALA A 16 -10.99 15.34 12.74
C ALA A 16 -11.31 14.50 13.98
N GLY A 17 -11.66 15.16 15.07
CA GLY A 17 -12.17 14.52 16.27
C GLY A 17 -13.48 13.86 15.91
N SER A 18 -13.67 12.62 16.34
CA SER A 18 -14.92 11.92 16.15
C SER A 18 -16.05 12.65 16.88
N PHE A 19 -17.10 12.99 16.14
CA PHE A 19 -18.32 13.61 16.64
C PHE A 19 -19.37 12.53 16.87
N ASP A 20 -19.99 12.52 18.06
CA ASP A 20 -21.25 11.81 18.24
C ASP A 20 -22.39 12.64 17.63
N GLY A 21 -22.99 12.13 16.55
CA GLY A 21 -24.08 12.79 15.83
C GLY A 21 -25.39 12.90 16.61
N GLN A 22 -25.52 12.26 17.77
CA GLN A 22 -26.73 12.35 18.61
C GLN A 22 -26.62 13.39 19.72
N THR A 23 -25.44 13.58 20.33
CA THR A 23 -25.26 14.49 21.48
C THR A 23 -24.46 15.74 21.18
N GLY A 24 -23.73 15.79 20.05
CA GLY A 24 -22.91 16.94 19.66
C GLY A 24 -21.70 17.19 20.58
N LYS A 25 -21.40 16.29 21.51
CA LYS A 25 -20.25 16.40 22.42
C LYS A 25 -19.03 15.69 21.83
N SER A 26 -17.86 16.27 22.04
CA SER A 26 -16.60 15.61 21.70
C SER A 26 -16.11 14.75 22.88
N ARG A 27 -15.24 13.78 22.63
CA ARG A 27 -14.62 12.98 23.70
C ARG A 27 -13.78 13.82 24.68
N LYS A 28 -13.35 15.02 24.30
CA LYS A 28 -12.72 15.96 25.23
C LYS A 28 -13.68 16.42 26.32
N ASP A 29 -14.98 16.40 26.04
CA ASP A 29 -16.04 16.90 26.92
C ASP A 29 -16.69 15.77 27.75
N ASP A 30 -16.58 14.52 27.31
CA ASP A 30 -17.08 13.34 28.03
C ASP A 30 -16.20 12.09 27.79
N PRO A 31 -15.30 11.74 28.73
CA PRO A 31 -14.42 10.59 28.64
C PRO A 31 -15.13 9.23 28.71
N SER A 32 -16.41 9.21 29.14
CA SER A 32 -17.21 8.00 29.26
C SER A 32 -17.88 7.58 27.95
N LEU A 33 -17.89 8.48 26.96
CA LEU A 33 -18.32 8.13 25.60
C LEU A 33 -17.44 6.98 25.07
N PRO A 34 -18.02 5.91 24.49
CA PRO A 34 -17.23 4.94 23.77
C PRO A 34 -16.38 5.70 22.76
N ASN A 35 -15.09 5.37 22.68
CA ASN A 35 -14.28 5.93 21.61
C ASN A 35 -15.03 5.62 20.32
N ALA A 36 -15.49 6.63 19.58
CA ALA A 36 -16.14 6.38 18.29
C ALA A 36 -15.19 5.58 17.37
N TRP A 37 -13.89 5.65 17.68
CA TRP A 37 -12.85 4.70 17.34
C TRP A 37 -12.70 3.63 18.43
N GLY A 38 -13.59 2.64 18.54
CA GLY A 38 -13.33 1.48 19.41
C GLY A 38 -11.95 0.86 19.11
N PRO A 39 -11.48 -0.21 19.78
CA PRO A 39 -10.21 -0.87 19.45
C PRO A 39 -10.09 -1.40 18.00
N TYR A 40 -11.04 -1.10 17.13
CA TYR A 40 -10.98 -1.16 15.68
C TYR A 40 -9.94 -0.16 15.13
N TYR A 41 -8.68 -0.43 15.39
CA TYR A 41 -7.60 0.10 14.58
C TYR A 41 -7.81 -0.38 13.14
N ASP A 42 -7.50 0.47 12.18
CA ASP A 42 -7.39 0.07 10.78
C ASP A 42 -6.15 -0.83 10.62
N THR A 43 -6.26 -2.06 11.11
CA THR A 43 -5.14 -2.99 11.28
C THR A 43 -4.67 -3.56 9.96
N ASN A 44 -5.58 -3.69 9.00
CA ASN A 44 -5.33 -4.36 7.73
C ASN A 44 -5.38 -3.41 6.54
N HIS A 45 -6.26 -2.38 6.59
CA HIS A 45 -6.51 -1.45 5.50
C HIS A 45 -6.65 -2.17 4.16
N LEU A 46 -7.76 -2.93 4.01
CA LEU A 46 -8.06 -3.63 2.76
C LEU A 46 -8.40 -2.58 1.69
N ASN A 47 -7.60 -2.51 0.62
CA ASN A 47 -7.75 -1.47 -0.41
C ASN A 47 -8.06 -2.00 -1.80
N TYR A 48 -8.03 -3.32 -2.00
CA TYR A 48 -8.45 -3.94 -3.24
C TYR A 48 -8.85 -5.39 -3.04
N LEU A 49 -9.79 -5.84 -3.87
CA LEU A 49 -10.29 -7.21 -3.89
C LEU A 49 -10.41 -7.67 -5.34
N THR A 50 -9.84 -8.82 -5.66
CA THR A 50 -10.11 -9.52 -6.94
C THR A 50 -10.72 -10.87 -6.64
N VAL A 51 -11.70 -11.30 -7.43
CA VAL A 51 -12.37 -12.60 -7.29
C VAL A 51 -12.15 -13.43 -8.55
N GLU A 52 -11.79 -14.69 -8.37
CA GLU A 52 -11.62 -15.66 -9.46
C GLU A 52 -12.16 -17.03 -9.02
N GLY A 53 -13.24 -17.46 -9.66
CA GLY A 53 -13.93 -18.69 -9.27
C GLY A 53 -14.35 -18.65 -7.80
N ASP A 54 -13.89 -19.64 -7.04
CA ASP A 54 -14.19 -19.80 -5.61
C ASP A 54 -13.20 -19.05 -4.69
N TYR A 55 -12.24 -18.31 -5.24
CA TYR A 55 -11.19 -17.63 -4.48
C TYR A 55 -11.29 -16.11 -4.52
N ALA A 56 -10.95 -15.47 -3.40
CA ALA A 56 -10.75 -14.04 -3.28
C ALA A 56 -9.28 -13.71 -3.00
N TYR A 57 -8.76 -12.69 -3.67
CA TYR A 57 -7.43 -12.12 -3.45
C TYR A 57 -7.60 -10.74 -2.82
N CYS A 58 -7.15 -10.62 -1.58
CA CYS A 58 -7.37 -9.48 -0.70
C CYS A 58 -6.08 -8.67 -0.54
N SER A 59 -6.04 -7.43 -1.05
CA SER A 59 -4.89 -6.54 -0.90
C SER A 59 -4.95 -5.78 0.42
N GLN A 60 -3.97 -6.02 1.29
CA GLN A 60 -3.90 -5.48 2.64
C GLN A 60 -2.75 -4.47 2.73
N ARG A 61 -3.10 -3.18 2.78
CA ARG A 61 -2.11 -2.10 2.83
C ARG A 61 -1.34 -2.09 4.14
N GLY A 62 -2.02 -2.35 5.26
CA GLY A 62 -1.42 -2.29 6.59
C GLY A 62 -0.37 -3.38 6.84
N LEU A 63 -0.50 -4.51 6.15
CA LEU A 63 0.42 -5.66 6.26
C LEU A 63 1.40 -5.76 5.09
N SER A 64 1.30 -4.86 4.14
CA SER A 64 2.04 -4.89 2.87
C SER A 64 1.93 -6.23 2.15
N SER A 65 0.74 -6.82 2.08
CA SER A 65 0.54 -8.19 1.61
C SER A 65 -0.70 -8.36 0.72
N LEU A 66 -0.73 -9.49 0.01
CA LEU A 66 -1.91 -10.05 -0.64
C LEU A 66 -2.26 -11.38 0.04
N THR A 67 -3.52 -11.59 0.40
CA THR A 67 -4.00 -12.87 0.95
C THR A 67 -5.00 -13.52 0.01
N LYS A 68 -4.80 -14.80 -0.31
CA LYS A 68 -5.80 -15.64 -0.99
C LYS A 68 -6.67 -16.36 0.03
N VAL A 69 -7.98 -16.28 -0.18
CA VAL A 69 -9.01 -16.90 0.68
C VAL A 69 -9.94 -17.75 -0.18
N ASP A 70 -10.27 -18.95 0.29
CA ASP A 70 -11.38 -19.74 -0.27
C ASP A 70 -12.70 -19.17 0.26
N MET A 71 -13.55 -18.68 -0.64
CA MET A 71 -14.81 -18.03 -0.27
C MET A 71 -15.90 -18.99 0.17
N ARG A 72 -15.75 -20.29 -0.09
CA ARG A 72 -16.71 -21.32 0.31
C ARG A 72 -16.48 -21.76 1.74
N THR A 73 -15.23 -21.92 2.12
CA THR A 73 -14.83 -22.34 3.47
C THR A 73 -14.47 -21.17 4.38
N ASN A 74 -14.23 -19.98 3.81
CA ASN A 74 -13.65 -18.81 4.46
C ASN A 74 -12.23 -19.05 4.99
N GLU A 75 -11.51 -20.02 4.44
CA GLU A 75 -10.16 -20.35 4.89
C GLU A 75 -9.09 -19.56 4.14
N LYS A 76 -8.08 -19.08 4.89
CA LYS A 76 -6.86 -18.52 4.32
C LYS A 76 -6.08 -19.64 3.63
N ILE A 77 -5.82 -19.49 2.33
CA ILE A 77 -5.02 -20.44 1.56
C ILE A 77 -3.54 -20.07 1.61
N TRP A 78 -3.22 -18.79 1.42
CA TRP A 78 -1.86 -18.26 1.55
C TRP A 78 -1.81 -16.74 1.63
N THR A 79 -0.68 -16.21 2.06
CA THR A 79 -0.31 -14.79 2.04
C THR A 79 0.97 -14.60 1.23
N LEU A 80 0.98 -13.60 0.35
CA LEU A 80 2.12 -13.17 -0.46
C LEU A 80 2.57 -11.78 -0.02
N GLY A 81 3.86 -11.63 0.27
CA GLY A 81 4.45 -10.37 0.72
C GLY A 81 4.20 -10.08 2.20
N GLY A 82 4.74 -8.95 2.65
CA GLY A 82 4.72 -8.60 4.07
C GLY A 82 5.53 -9.57 4.93
N PHE A 83 5.36 -9.45 6.25
CA PHE A 83 6.13 -10.26 7.22
C PHE A 83 5.60 -11.69 7.40
N GLU A 84 4.38 -11.97 6.93
CA GLU A 84 3.73 -13.30 6.99
C GLU A 84 3.66 -13.94 5.60
N SER A 85 4.57 -13.60 4.71
CA SER A 85 4.63 -14.20 3.38
C SER A 85 4.88 -15.71 3.50
N ASP A 86 4.01 -16.49 2.86
CA ASP A 86 4.19 -17.93 2.66
C ASP A 86 5.12 -18.23 1.46
N PHE A 87 5.63 -17.18 0.79
CA PHE A 87 6.42 -17.27 -0.45
C PHE A 87 7.83 -16.70 -0.30
N ILE A 88 8.78 -17.29 -1.04
CA ILE A 88 10.04 -16.63 -1.41
C ILE A 88 9.75 -15.71 -2.59
N ILE A 89 10.13 -14.44 -2.48
CA ILE A 89 9.83 -13.43 -3.49
C ILE A 89 11.15 -12.93 -4.06
N TYR A 90 11.30 -12.98 -5.36
CA TYR A 90 12.50 -12.55 -6.07
C TYR A 90 12.26 -11.20 -6.76
N ASP A 91 13.28 -10.33 -6.71
CA ASP A 91 13.32 -9.09 -7.49
C ASP A 91 13.49 -9.36 -8.99
N ILE A 92 13.45 -8.30 -9.80
CA ILE A 92 13.60 -8.38 -11.27
C ILE A 92 14.95 -8.96 -11.71
N ASN A 93 15.95 -8.97 -10.84
CA ASN A 93 17.28 -9.52 -11.08
C ASN A 93 17.44 -10.95 -10.55
N GLY A 94 16.39 -11.54 -9.97
CA GLY A 94 16.40 -12.89 -9.40
C GLY A 94 16.98 -12.97 -7.98
N ASN A 95 17.18 -11.85 -7.28
CA ASN A 95 17.61 -11.88 -5.89
C ASN A 95 16.40 -11.98 -4.95
N PRO A 96 16.44 -12.83 -3.92
CA PRO A 96 15.33 -12.93 -2.98
C PRO A 96 15.23 -11.67 -2.10
N TYR A 97 14.02 -11.17 -1.92
CA TYR A 97 13.68 -10.18 -0.90
C TYR A 97 13.76 -10.81 0.50
N SER A 98 14.10 -9.99 1.49
CA SER A 98 14.03 -10.42 2.89
C SER A 98 12.60 -10.30 3.41
N THR A 99 12.02 -11.40 3.87
CA THR A 99 10.66 -11.46 4.44
C THR A 99 10.64 -11.52 5.98
N ALA A 100 11.81 -11.58 6.62
CA ALA A 100 11.91 -11.62 8.09
C ALA A 100 11.25 -10.39 8.75
N ARG A 101 10.78 -10.44 9.99
CA ARG A 101 10.17 -9.27 10.65
C ARG A 101 11.23 -8.38 11.34
N THR A 102 12.00 -7.61 10.57
CA THR A 102 13.02 -6.68 11.11
C THR A 102 12.71 -5.23 10.72
N SER A 103 13.36 -4.27 11.38
CA SER A 103 13.33 -2.86 10.92
C SER A 103 13.91 -2.72 9.51
N GLU A 104 14.76 -3.65 9.11
CA GLU A 104 15.41 -3.70 7.80
C GLU A 104 14.50 -4.27 6.72
N THR A 105 13.59 -5.22 7.02
CA THR A 105 12.59 -5.69 6.05
C THR A 105 11.43 -4.73 5.84
N LYS A 106 11.16 -3.83 6.79
CA LYS A 106 10.33 -2.65 6.49
C LYS A 106 10.97 -1.72 5.46
N LYS A 107 12.30 -1.79 5.28
CA LYS A 107 13.05 -1.01 4.30
C LYS A 107 13.36 -1.80 3.01
N ASN A 108 13.57 -3.10 3.12
CA ASN A 108 14.04 -3.98 2.04
C ASN A 108 13.01 -5.08 1.67
N GLY A 109 11.75 -4.89 2.05
CA GLY A 109 10.65 -5.76 1.66
C GLY A 109 10.32 -5.62 0.16
N PRO A 110 9.56 -6.56 -0.41
CA PRO A 110 9.26 -6.58 -1.83
C PRO A 110 8.38 -5.41 -2.28
N TRP A 111 7.59 -4.83 -1.37
CA TRP A 111 6.79 -3.62 -1.56
C TRP A 111 6.34 -3.11 -0.18
N ASN A 112 5.85 -1.87 -0.11
CA ASN A 112 5.42 -1.28 1.16
C ASN A 112 4.18 -0.40 1.03
N HIS A 113 3.14 -0.71 1.81
CA HIS A 113 1.84 -0.03 1.78
C HIS A 113 1.23 0.04 0.37
N GLN A 114 1.36 -1.04 -0.39
CA GLN A 114 0.91 -1.13 -1.78
C GLN A 114 -0.59 -0.89 -1.94
N HIS A 115 -0.96 -0.56 -3.17
CA HIS A 115 -2.33 -0.40 -3.62
C HIS A 115 -2.63 -1.29 -4.83
N LYS A 116 -3.91 -1.64 -4.97
CA LYS A 116 -4.46 -2.30 -6.16
C LYS A 116 -3.73 -3.58 -6.59
N PHE A 117 -3.65 -4.55 -5.68
CA PHE A 117 -3.11 -5.87 -6.01
C PHE A 117 -4.15 -6.69 -6.78
N GLN A 118 -4.02 -6.75 -8.10
CA GLN A 118 -5.01 -7.31 -9.02
C GLN A 118 -4.52 -8.62 -9.63
N HIS A 119 -5.36 -9.65 -9.62
CA HIS A 119 -5.08 -10.88 -10.36
C HIS A 119 -5.35 -10.67 -11.86
N LEU A 120 -4.37 -11.00 -12.70
CA LEU A 120 -4.41 -10.86 -14.16
C LEU A 120 -4.67 -12.20 -14.87
N GLY A 121 -4.70 -13.31 -14.13
CA GLY A 121 -4.77 -14.66 -14.67
C GLY A 121 -3.39 -15.30 -14.85
N MET A 122 -3.38 -16.63 -14.99
CA MET A 122 -2.15 -17.42 -15.22
C MET A 122 -1.03 -17.18 -14.19
N GLY A 123 -1.40 -16.88 -12.93
CA GLY A 123 -0.45 -16.59 -11.86
C GLY A 123 0.16 -15.19 -11.91
N PHE A 124 -0.28 -14.32 -12.82
CA PHE A 124 0.21 -12.94 -12.87
C PHE A 124 -0.63 -12.01 -12.00
N PHE A 125 0.04 -11.11 -11.30
CA PHE A 125 -0.58 -10.07 -10.50
C PHE A 125 0.04 -8.72 -10.81
N SER A 126 -0.76 -7.68 -10.94
CA SER A 126 -0.26 -6.30 -10.92
C SER A 126 -0.44 -5.69 -9.53
N LEU A 127 0.47 -4.80 -9.14
CA LEU A 127 0.27 -3.93 -8.00
C LEU A 127 0.93 -2.57 -8.22
N TYR A 128 0.50 -1.58 -7.44
CA TYR A 128 1.16 -0.29 -7.33
C TYR A 128 1.87 -0.22 -5.98
N ASP A 129 3.20 -0.22 -5.98
CA ASP A 129 4.01 -0.11 -4.78
C ASP A 129 4.17 1.37 -4.41
N ASN A 130 3.40 1.82 -3.41
CA ASN A 130 3.48 3.17 -2.87
C ASN A 130 4.82 3.45 -2.18
N ASN A 131 5.48 2.38 -1.71
CA ASN A 131 6.78 2.41 -1.08
C ASN A 131 6.88 3.32 0.17
N VAL A 132 5.79 3.43 0.93
CA VAL A 132 5.71 4.30 2.11
C VAL A 132 6.43 3.68 3.30
N GLY A 133 7.38 4.40 3.90
CA GLY A 133 8.03 4.00 5.16
C GLY A 133 9.39 3.32 5.00
N VAL A 134 9.87 3.15 3.77
CA VAL A 134 11.27 2.78 3.48
C VAL A 134 12.16 4.00 3.74
N GLY A 135 12.55 4.19 5.00
CA GLY A 135 13.48 5.25 5.41
C GLY A 135 12.82 6.58 5.76
N HIS A 136 12.13 6.64 6.91
CA HIS A 136 12.06 7.88 7.68
C HIS A 136 13.43 8.18 8.31
N GLU A 137 14.42 8.55 7.50
CA GLU A 137 15.39 9.55 7.92
C GLU A 137 14.66 10.89 7.79
N PRO A 138 14.29 11.57 8.88
CA PRO A 138 13.32 12.68 8.80
C PRO A 138 13.74 13.84 7.90
N LEU A 139 15.00 13.97 7.48
CA LEU A 139 15.51 15.22 6.93
C LEU A 139 16.65 15.09 5.89
N ALA A 140 17.10 13.88 5.51
CA ALA A 140 18.30 13.75 4.65
C ALA A 140 18.00 13.65 3.14
N LYS A 141 16.86 13.06 2.75
CA LYS A 141 16.25 13.15 1.42
C LYS A 141 14.76 12.92 1.60
N PRO A 142 13.90 13.94 1.56
CA PRO A 142 12.51 13.74 1.96
C PRO A 142 11.69 12.82 1.01
N TRP A 143 12.29 12.28 -0.07
CA TRP A 143 11.56 11.75 -1.23
C TRP A 143 12.32 10.65 -2.03
N GLY A 144 13.13 9.83 -1.35
CA GLY A 144 14.22 9.08 -2.00
C GLY A 144 13.88 7.78 -2.76
N VAL A 145 12.64 7.31 -2.79
CA VAL A 145 12.27 6.14 -3.60
C VAL A 145 10.81 6.27 -4.02
N GLY A 146 10.60 6.78 -5.23
CA GLY A 146 9.28 7.00 -5.82
C GLY A 146 8.44 5.72 -5.88
N SER A 147 7.14 5.90 -6.06
CA SER A 147 6.24 4.78 -6.27
C SER A 147 6.61 4.03 -7.56
N ARG A 148 6.30 2.74 -7.61
CA ARG A 148 6.58 1.91 -8.78
C ARG A 148 5.42 1.01 -9.14
N ASN A 149 5.29 0.77 -10.43
CA ASN A 149 4.38 -0.25 -10.96
C ASN A 149 5.11 -1.58 -10.95
N LEU A 150 4.44 -2.63 -10.49
CA LEU A 150 4.99 -3.98 -10.48
C LEU A 150 4.03 -4.95 -11.17
N ILE A 151 4.59 -5.93 -11.87
CA ILE A 151 3.90 -7.17 -12.21
C ILE A 151 4.72 -8.32 -11.61
N LEU A 152 4.01 -9.22 -10.94
CA LEU A 152 4.55 -10.43 -10.37
C LEU A 152 4.04 -11.64 -11.14
N TYR A 153 4.87 -12.66 -11.26
CA TYR A 153 4.44 -14.03 -11.52
C TYR A 153 4.50 -14.83 -10.22
N VAL A 154 3.45 -15.58 -9.90
CA VAL A 154 3.31 -16.35 -8.66
C VAL A 154 3.13 -17.82 -9.00
N ASN A 155 4.07 -18.64 -8.54
CA ASN A 155 3.95 -20.09 -8.56
C ASN A 155 3.43 -20.58 -7.21
N GLU A 156 2.13 -20.83 -7.13
CA GLU A 156 1.46 -21.26 -5.90
C GLU A 156 1.93 -22.64 -5.41
N GLU A 157 2.33 -23.54 -6.31
CA GLU A 157 2.79 -24.88 -5.95
C GLU A 157 4.18 -24.84 -5.31
N ALA A 158 5.12 -24.12 -5.94
CA ALA A 158 6.49 -23.98 -5.46
C ALA A 158 6.63 -23.01 -4.27
N ARG A 159 5.60 -22.18 -4.00
CA ARG A 159 5.65 -21.07 -3.04
C ARG A 159 6.76 -20.07 -3.36
N GLU A 160 6.85 -19.74 -4.65
CA GLU A 160 7.80 -18.75 -5.17
C GLU A 160 7.06 -17.69 -5.99
N ALA A 161 7.57 -16.46 -5.96
CA ALA A 161 7.06 -15.36 -6.76
C ALA A 161 8.21 -14.52 -7.31
N TRP A 162 8.06 -13.96 -8.51
CA TRP A 162 9.07 -13.15 -9.18
C TRP A 162 8.49 -11.82 -9.63
N GLU A 163 9.19 -10.74 -9.38
CA GLU A 163 8.99 -9.49 -10.11
C GLU A 163 9.39 -9.72 -11.56
N VAL A 164 8.41 -9.69 -12.47
CA VAL A 164 8.63 -9.88 -13.92
C VAL A 164 8.60 -8.55 -14.67
N PHE A 165 8.13 -7.49 -14.02
CA PHE A 165 8.19 -6.13 -14.51
C PHE A 165 8.23 -5.17 -13.32
N SER A 166 9.08 -4.16 -13.42
CA SER A 166 8.99 -2.97 -12.58
C SER A 166 9.30 -1.69 -13.34
N HIS A 167 8.59 -0.64 -12.96
CA HIS A 167 8.81 0.69 -13.51
C HIS A 167 8.61 1.75 -12.44
N ALA A 168 9.66 2.49 -12.13
CA ALA A 168 9.58 3.68 -11.28
C ALA A 168 8.77 4.76 -12.00
N VAL A 169 7.75 5.31 -11.33
CA VAL A 169 6.85 6.32 -11.93
C VAL A 169 7.51 7.69 -12.10
N GLY A 170 8.63 7.92 -11.39
CA GLY A 170 9.28 9.23 -11.32
C GLY A 170 8.58 10.18 -10.35
N ASP A 171 7.57 9.71 -9.62
CA ASP A 171 6.81 10.48 -8.64
C ASP A 171 6.38 9.62 -7.44
N SER A 172 5.78 10.23 -6.42
CA SER A 172 5.28 9.56 -5.22
C SER A 172 3.77 9.74 -5.04
N SER A 173 3.09 8.62 -4.81
CA SER A 173 1.75 8.58 -4.23
C SER A 173 1.84 7.78 -2.94
N MET A 174 1.48 8.38 -1.81
CA MET A 174 1.61 7.72 -0.51
C MET A 174 0.42 6.82 -0.20
N SER A 175 -0.74 7.11 -0.80
CA SER A 175 -2.00 6.54 -0.35
C SER A 175 -2.79 5.81 -1.45
N TYR A 176 -2.61 6.19 -2.71
CA TYR A 176 -3.38 5.69 -3.83
C TYR A 176 -2.49 5.21 -4.98
N GLY A 177 -3.08 4.62 -6.01
CA GLY A 177 -2.38 4.24 -7.22
C GLY A 177 -2.93 2.96 -7.82
N GLY A 178 -2.55 2.71 -9.07
CA GLY A 178 -2.96 1.53 -9.79
C GLY A 178 -2.03 1.19 -10.94
N THR A 179 -1.79 -0.11 -11.10
CA THR A 179 -1.10 -0.68 -12.25
C THR A 179 -2.11 -1.55 -12.99
N ASP A 180 -2.63 -1.05 -14.11
CA ASP A 180 -3.56 -1.79 -14.95
C ASP A 180 -2.92 -2.09 -16.32
N PRO A 181 -2.80 -3.36 -16.72
CA PRO A 181 -2.49 -3.67 -18.10
C PRO A 181 -3.69 -3.28 -18.98
N LEU A 182 -3.44 -2.47 -20.02
CA LEU A 182 -4.44 -2.24 -21.07
C LEU A 182 -4.61 -3.51 -21.92
N PRO A 183 -5.69 -3.64 -22.71
CA PRO A 183 -5.92 -4.80 -23.58
C PRO A 183 -4.78 -5.14 -24.54
N SER A 184 -3.96 -4.15 -24.91
CA SER A 184 -2.75 -4.33 -25.72
C SER A 184 -1.54 -4.87 -24.94
N ALA A 185 -1.69 -5.15 -23.64
CA ALA A 185 -0.60 -5.42 -22.69
C ALA A 185 0.44 -4.29 -22.53
N ASN A 186 0.25 -3.15 -23.20
CA ASN A 186 0.96 -1.91 -22.92
C ASN A 186 0.39 -1.29 -21.64
N VAL A 187 1.14 -1.41 -20.55
CA VAL A 187 0.73 -1.03 -19.19
C VAL A 187 0.44 0.48 -19.12
N LEU A 188 -0.69 0.86 -18.51
CA LEU A 188 -0.97 2.23 -18.14
C LEU A 188 -0.92 2.34 -16.62
N ALA A 189 0.11 3.03 -16.12
CA ALA A 189 0.23 3.39 -14.73
C ALA A 189 -0.71 4.56 -14.43
N THR A 190 -1.50 4.46 -13.36
CA THR A 190 -2.21 5.61 -12.80
C THR A 190 -1.62 5.93 -11.44
N SER A 191 -0.79 6.96 -11.38
CA SER A 191 -0.42 7.58 -10.11
C SER A 191 -1.43 8.68 -9.79
N TYR A 192 -1.96 8.63 -8.59
CA TYR A 192 -2.61 9.79 -7.99
C TYR A 192 -1.51 10.57 -7.32
N VAL A 193 -0.89 11.46 -8.08
CA VAL A 193 0.23 12.25 -7.58
C VAL A 193 -0.24 13.06 -6.38
N ASP A 194 0.27 12.72 -5.20
CA ASP A 194 0.06 13.53 -4.00
C ASP A 194 0.93 14.80 -4.07
N TRP A 195 2.10 14.72 -4.72
CA TRP A 195 3.08 15.79 -4.87
C TRP A 195 3.87 15.64 -6.16
N VAL A 196 3.91 16.65 -7.04
CA VAL A 196 4.81 16.65 -8.21
C VAL A 196 6.18 17.21 -7.81
N HIS A 197 7.26 16.48 -8.05
CA HIS A 197 8.60 17.05 -7.93
C HIS A 197 8.84 18.07 -9.06
N PRO A 198 9.24 19.33 -8.76
CA PRO A 198 9.73 20.21 -9.81
C PRO A 198 10.95 19.54 -10.45
N ALA A 199 10.98 19.52 -11.79
CA ALA A 199 12.14 19.04 -12.51
C ALA A 199 13.36 19.89 -12.14
N ASP A 200 14.47 19.23 -11.78
CA ASP A 200 15.78 19.87 -11.60
C ASP A 200 16.31 20.48 -12.91
#